data_AF-A0A2E4NHH4-F1
#
_entry.id   AF-A0A2E4NHH4-F1
#
_cell.length_a   1.000
_cell.length_b   1.000
_cell.length_c   1.000
_cell.angle_alpha   90.00
_cell.angle_beta   90.00
_cell.angle_gamma   90.00
#
_symmetry.space_group_name_H-M   'P 1'
#
loop_
_entity.id
_entity.type
_entity.pdbx_description
1 polymer ?
#
loop_
_entity_poly.entity_id
_entity_poly.type
_entity_poly.pdbx_seq_one_letter_code
_entity_poly.pdbx_strand_id
1 'polypeptide(L)'
;MQTVLRLPNDGEIILTWARIEAPSGYALQTLGVLPTICTVGKLNASAIVNQFQKVEFKRSRKQLRLHRNADFKNAKQRDHIKKFCRWQPDINVTPDRLVAELILKAQGRYAQATNLARIPPGS
;
A
#
# COMPACT_ATOMS: atom_id res chain seq x y z
N MET A 1 5.19 2.72 -17.04
CA MET A 1 5.76 3.76 -17.91
C MET A 1 5.02 3.68 -19.24
N GLN A 2 4.67 4.83 -19.84
CA GLN A 2 3.87 4.91 -21.05
C GLN A 2 4.61 5.70 -22.12
N THR A 3 4.53 5.24 -23.38
CA THR A 3 5.08 5.94 -24.55
C THR A 3 3.99 6.08 -25.60
N VAL A 4 3.97 7.22 -26.28
CA VAL A 4 3.05 7.51 -27.39
C VAL A 4 3.79 7.31 -28.70
N LEU A 5 3.25 6.45 -29.56
CA LEU A 5 3.77 6.19 -30.90
C LEU A 5 2.81 6.78 -31.93
N ARG A 6 3.29 7.69 -32.78
CA ARG A 6 2.51 8.30 -33.87
C ARG A 6 2.58 7.39 -35.10
N LEU A 7 1.43 7.18 -35.74
CA LEU A 7 1.30 6.40 -36.96
C LEU A 7 1.25 7.32 -38.20
N PRO A 8 1.58 6.81 -39.41
CA PRO A 8 1.55 7.61 -40.64
C PRO A 8 0.18 8.16 -41.04
N ASN A 9 -0.91 7.62 -40.48
CA ASN A 9 -2.28 8.05 -40.71
C ASN A 9 -2.80 8.99 -39.59
N ASP A 10 -1.90 9.67 -38.89
CA ASP A 10 -2.18 10.51 -37.72
C ASP A 10 -2.80 9.78 -36.51
N GLY A 11 -2.86 8.44 -36.55
CA GLY A 11 -3.24 7.61 -35.42
C GLY A 11 -2.20 7.62 -34.31
N GLU A 12 -2.62 7.22 -33.11
CA GLU A 12 -1.76 7.09 -31.94
C GLU A 12 -1.86 5.68 -31.34
N ILE A 13 -0.72 5.10 -30.98
CA ILE A 13 -0.64 3.92 -30.13
C ILE A 13 -0.04 4.33 -28.78
N ILE A 14 -0.81 4.09 -27.73
CA ILE A 14 -0.37 4.29 -26.35
C ILE A 14 0.13 2.95 -25.81
N LEU A 15 1.45 2.80 -25.67
CA LEU A 15 2.07 1.56 -25.22
C LEU A 15 2.58 1.68 -23.78
N THR A 16 2.15 0.74 -22.92
CA THR A 16 2.76 0.53 -21.60
C THR A 16 3.75 -0.62 -21.68
N TRP A 17 5.06 -0.30 -21.71
CA TRP A 17 6.12 -1.30 -21.89
C TRP A 17 6.88 -1.65 -20.61
N ALA A 18 6.64 -0.92 -19.52
CA ALA A 18 7.25 -1.23 -18.21
C ALA A 18 6.22 -1.14 -17.08
N ARG A 19 6.41 -2.05 -16.11
CA ARG A 19 5.70 -2.06 -14.83
C ARG A 19 6.45 -1.26 -13.77
N ILE A 20 5.71 -0.70 -12.83
CA ILE A 20 6.28 -0.01 -11.67
C ILE A 20 6.33 -0.98 -10.51
N GLU A 21 7.53 -1.22 -9.98
CA GLU A 21 7.76 -1.98 -8.75
C GLU A 21 8.00 -1.00 -7.60
N ALA A 22 7.34 -1.23 -6.46
CA ALA A 22 7.60 -0.46 -5.27
C ALA A 22 9.01 -0.79 -4.72
N PRO A 23 9.68 0.13 -4.02
CA PRO A 23 10.95 -0.15 -3.34
C PRO A 23 10.86 -1.23 -2.27
N SER A 24 9.67 -1.77 -2.00
CA SER A 24 9.43 -2.91 -1.10
C SER A 24 9.26 -4.24 -1.84
N GLY A 25 9.42 -4.26 -3.18
CA GLY A 25 9.48 -5.48 -4.00
C GLY A 25 8.13 -6.03 -4.46
N TYR A 26 7.08 -5.20 -4.58
CA TYR A 26 5.79 -5.60 -5.13
C TYR A 26 5.35 -4.69 -6.28
N ALA A 27 4.54 -5.23 -7.20
CA ALA A 27 4.05 -4.48 -8.35
C ALA A 27 3.05 -3.40 -7.90
N LEU A 28 3.41 -2.12 -8.06
CA LEU A 28 2.53 -1.00 -7.72
C LEU A 28 1.34 -0.95 -8.68
N GLN A 29 1.58 -1.27 -9.95
CA GLN A 29 0.55 -1.30 -10.99
C GLN A 29 -0.54 -2.30 -10.61
N THR A 30 -1.80 -1.86 -10.66
CA THR A 30 -3.02 -2.62 -10.29
C THR A 30 -3.21 -2.98 -8.82
N LEU A 31 -2.15 -3.16 -8.02
CA LEU A 31 -2.27 -3.41 -6.58
C LEU A 31 -2.45 -2.11 -5.78
N GLY A 32 -1.83 -1.01 -6.22
CA GLY A 32 -1.85 0.27 -5.52
C GLY A 32 -0.87 0.31 -4.35
N VAL A 33 -0.92 1.38 -3.56
CA VAL A 33 -0.07 1.53 -2.38
C VAL A 33 -0.67 0.75 -1.20
N LEU A 34 0.13 -0.11 -0.59
CA LEU A 34 -0.20 -0.76 0.67
C LEU A 34 0.08 0.18 1.86
N PRO A 35 -0.95 0.65 2.60
CA PRO A 35 -0.70 1.38 3.83
C PRO A 35 -0.13 0.47 4.92
N THR A 36 0.86 0.97 5.67
CA THR A 36 1.40 0.25 6.83
C THR A 36 0.40 0.21 8.00
N ILE A 37 -0.48 1.22 8.10
CA ILE A 37 -1.54 1.28 9.10
C ILE A 37 -2.86 1.47 8.37
N CYS A 38 -3.78 0.53 8.56
CA CYS A 38 -5.13 0.61 8.00
C CYS A 38 -6.07 1.32 8.99
N THR A 39 -6.68 2.40 8.54
CA THR A 39 -7.62 3.28 9.28
C THR A 39 -9.07 3.07 8.88
N VAL A 40 -9.33 2.41 7.76
CA VAL A 40 -10.67 2.14 7.22
C VAL A 40 -11.57 1.48 8.27
N GLY A 41 -12.74 2.08 8.50
CA GLY A 41 -13.74 1.61 9.47
C GLY A 41 -13.33 1.78 10.93
N LYS A 42 -12.28 2.56 11.22
CA LYS A 42 -11.78 2.81 12.58
C LYS A 42 -11.91 4.29 12.93
N LEU A 43 -12.54 4.57 14.07
CA LEU A 43 -12.81 5.96 14.50
C LEU A 43 -11.80 6.50 15.52
N ASN A 44 -11.11 5.63 16.27
CA ASN A 44 -10.24 6.04 17.37
C ASN A 44 -8.76 5.95 16.99
N ALA A 45 -8.15 7.09 16.66
CA ALA A 45 -6.75 7.20 16.24
C ALA A 45 -5.76 6.71 17.31
N SER A 46 -5.98 7.06 18.59
CA SER A 46 -5.12 6.62 19.70
C SER A 46 -5.13 5.11 19.86
N ALA A 47 -6.29 4.47 19.74
CA ALA A 47 -6.41 3.03 19.78
C ALA A 47 -5.63 2.36 18.62
N ILE A 48 -5.74 2.90 17.39
CA ILE A 48 -5.02 2.41 16.21
C ILE A 48 -3.50 2.45 16.46
N VAL A 49 -2.98 3.59 16.90
CA VAL A 49 -1.54 3.78 17.12
C VAL A 49 -1.04 2.94 18.30
N ASN A 50 -1.85 2.77 19.35
CA ASN A 50 -1.52 1.91 20.50
C ASN A 50 -1.48 0.42 20.15
N GLN A 51 -2.40 -0.05 19.29
CA GLN A 51 -2.47 -1.45 18.88
C GLN A 51 -1.44 -1.82 17.81
N PHE A 52 -0.78 -0.82 17.21
CA PHE A 52 0.11 -1.03 16.07
C PHE A 52 1.19 -2.08 16.35
N GLN A 53 1.88 -1.98 17.50
CA GLN A 53 3.04 -2.83 17.80
C GLN A 53 2.71 -4.33 17.96
N LYS A 54 1.45 -4.67 18.23
CA LYS A 54 1.04 -6.05 18.52
C LYS A 54 0.34 -6.71 17.33
N VAL A 55 -0.82 -6.17 16.96
CA VAL A 55 -1.76 -6.82 16.03
C VAL A 55 -1.56 -6.30 14.61
N GLU A 56 -1.62 -4.97 14.44
CA GLU A 56 -1.56 -4.37 13.11
C GLU A 56 -0.18 -4.57 12.47
N PHE A 57 0.92 -4.53 13.22
CA PHE A 57 2.25 -4.79 12.68
C PHE A 57 2.37 -6.19 12.05
N LYS A 58 1.85 -7.23 12.71
CA LYS A 58 1.83 -8.60 12.18
C LYS A 58 0.93 -8.69 10.94
N ARG A 59 -0.23 -8.03 10.97
CA ARG A 59 -1.17 -7.94 9.84
C ARG A 59 -0.51 -7.28 8.63
N SER A 60 0.09 -6.11 8.81
CA SER A 60 0.77 -5.36 7.75
C SER A 60 1.97 -6.11 7.19
N ARG A 61 2.74 -6.82 8.04
CA ARG A 61 3.83 -7.70 7.60
C ARG A 61 3.32 -8.84 6.71
N LYS A 62 2.23 -9.50 7.13
CA LYS A 62 1.58 -10.55 6.33
C LYS A 62 1.08 -9.98 5.00
N GLN A 63 0.46 -8.80 5.03
CA GLN A 63 -0.06 -8.14 3.84
C GLN A 63 1.05 -7.77 2.86
N LEU A 64 2.19 -7.25 3.33
CA LEU A 64 3.33 -6.95 2.47
C LEU A 64 3.90 -8.20 1.78
N ARG A 65 4.02 -9.32 2.52
CA ARG A 65 4.42 -10.62 1.94
C ARG A 65 3.44 -11.09 0.85
N LEU A 66 2.13 -10.94 1.09
CA LEU A 66 1.11 -11.27 0.10
C LEU A 66 1.22 -10.39 -1.15
N HIS A 67 1.52 -9.10 -1.00
CA HIS A 67 1.71 -8.20 -2.15
C HIS A 67 2.93 -8.60 -2.99
N ARG A 68 4.05 -8.93 -2.34
CA ARG A 68 5.28 -9.37 -3.03
C ARG A 68 5.08 -10.63 -3.86
N ASN A 69 4.28 -11.58 -3.35
CA ASN A 69 4.07 -12.88 -3.99
C ASN A 69 2.86 -12.93 -4.93
N ALA A 70 2.14 -11.83 -5.08
CA ALA A 70 0.91 -11.80 -5.87
C ALA A 70 1.19 -11.87 -7.36
N ASP A 71 0.42 -12.69 -8.09
CA ASP A 71 0.26 -12.49 -9.52
C ASP A 71 -0.65 -11.28 -9.77
N PHE A 72 -0.03 -10.14 -10.10
CA PHE A 72 -0.73 -8.90 -10.38
C PHE A 72 -1.68 -9.00 -11.59
N LYS A 73 -1.53 -10.00 -12.47
CA LYS A 73 -2.46 -10.22 -13.59
C LYS A 73 -3.74 -10.92 -13.14
N ASN A 74 -3.69 -11.69 -12.05
CA ASN A 74 -4.84 -12.43 -11.52
C ASN A 74 -5.81 -11.55 -10.71
N ALA A 75 -6.98 -11.27 -11.27
CA ALA A 75 -8.00 -10.43 -10.64
C ALA A 75 -8.48 -10.94 -9.27
N LYS A 76 -8.61 -12.26 -9.08
CA LYS A 76 -9.06 -12.86 -7.82
C LYS A 76 -8.02 -12.67 -6.72
N GLN A 77 -6.73 -12.83 -7.04
CA GLN A 77 -5.66 -12.57 -6.09
C GLN A 77 -5.60 -11.09 -5.71
N ARG A 78 -5.71 -10.18 -6.69
CA ARG A 78 -5.76 -8.73 -6.41
C ARG A 78 -6.91 -8.38 -5.47
N ASP A 79 -8.11 -8.88 -5.72
CA ASP A 79 -9.28 -8.62 -4.87
C ASP A 79 -9.09 -9.18 -3.45
N HIS A 80 -8.56 -10.40 -3.32
CA HIS A 80 -8.24 -11.00 -2.04
C HIS A 80 -7.27 -10.15 -1.21
N ILE A 81 -6.23 -9.62 -1.85
CA ILE A 81 -5.22 -8.78 -1.20
C ILE A 81 -5.83 -7.43 -0.79
N LYS A 82 -6.63 -6.81 -1.65
CA LYS A 82 -7.27 -5.51 -1.38
C LYS A 82 -8.29 -5.58 -0.25
N LYS A 83 -8.94 -6.74 -0.01
CA LYS A 83 -9.88 -6.92 1.12
C LYS A 83 -9.26 -6.65 2.49
N PHE A 84 -7.94 -6.80 2.65
CA PHE A 84 -7.29 -6.55 3.93
C PHE A 84 -7.35 -5.08 4.37
N CYS A 85 -7.26 -4.14 3.44
CA CYS A 85 -7.46 -2.72 3.71
C CYS A 85 -8.02 -2.09 2.44
N ARG A 86 -9.34 -2.25 2.25
CA ARG A 86 -9.99 -1.76 1.05
C ARG A 86 -10.19 -0.26 1.23
N TRP A 87 -9.65 0.54 0.31
CA TRP A 87 -9.97 1.96 0.27
C TRP A 87 -11.49 2.15 0.24
N GLN A 88 -11.97 3.06 1.08
CA GLN A 88 -13.37 3.48 1.13
C GLN A 88 -13.37 5.01 1.00
N PRO A 89 -14.30 5.57 0.21
CA PRO A 89 -14.56 7.01 0.24
C PRO A 89 -15.20 7.31 1.60
N ASP A 90 -14.38 7.67 2.58
CA ASP A 90 -14.86 8.08 3.89
C ASP A 90 -15.26 9.57 3.84
N ILE A 91 -16.41 9.90 4.41
CA ILE A 91 -16.90 11.27 4.57
C ILE A 91 -16.08 11.98 5.66
N ASN A 92 -15.48 11.22 6.58
CA ASN A 92 -14.66 11.74 7.68
C ASN A 92 -13.17 11.44 7.44
N VAL A 93 -12.45 12.41 6.86
CA VAL A 93 -10.97 12.39 6.67
C VAL A 93 -10.19 12.40 8.01
N THR A 94 -10.89 12.53 9.13
CA THR A 94 -10.37 12.77 10.47
C THR A 94 -9.41 11.69 11.02
N PRO A 95 -9.67 10.37 10.89
CA PRO A 95 -8.83 9.36 11.54
C PRO A 95 -7.45 9.25 10.88
N ASP A 96 -7.33 9.45 9.57
CA ASP A 96 -6.04 9.37 8.85
C ASP A 96 -5.06 10.43 9.34
N ARG A 97 -5.51 11.69 9.40
CA ARG A 97 -4.68 12.80 9.87
C ARG A 97 -4.26 12.60 11.32
N LEU A 98 -5.21 12.25 12.20
CA LEU A 98 -4.91 12.06 13.62
C LEU A 98 -3.94 10.89 13.86
N VAL A 99 -4.10 9.78 13.13
CA VAL A 99 -3.16 8.66 13.20
C VAL A 99 -1.77 9.08 12.73
N ALA A 100 -1.68 9.85 11.63
CA ALA A 100 -0.41 10.37 11.12
C ALA A 100 0.29 11.28 12.15
N GLU A 101 -0.44 12.19 12.78
CA GLU A 101 0.12 13.07 13.82
C GLU A 101 0.58 12.30 15.06
N LEU A 102 -0.24 11.34 15.52
CA LEU A 102 0.08 10.54 16.70
C LEU A 102 1.27 9.62 16.47
N ILE A 103 1.41 9.02 15.29
CA ILE A 103 2.56 8.14 15.02
C ILE A 103 3.85 8.94 14.90
N LEU A 104 3.83 10.14 14.32
CA LEU A 104 5.01 11.02 14.25
C LEU A 104 5.52 11.41 15.65
N LYS A 105 4.60 11.60 16.61
CA LYS A 105 4.94 11.84 18.03
C LYS A 105 5.46 10.59 18.74
N ALA A 106 5.16 9.39 18.24
CA ALA A 106 5.56 8.12 18.83
C ALA A 106 6.77 7.50 18.08
N GLN A 107 7.96 8.07 18.28
CA GLN A 107 9.19 7.73 17.53
C GLN A 107 9.45 6.22 17.39
N GLY A 108 9.33 5.42 18.47
CA GLY A 108 9.56 3.98 18.41
C GLY A 108 8.55 3.24 17.51
N ARG A 109 7.29 3.67 17.50
CA ARG A 109 6.24 3.10 16.64
C ARG A 109 6.40 3.53 15.19
N TYR A 110 6.79 4.78 14.97
CA TYR A 110 7.14 5.29 13.65
C TYR A 110 8.30 4.53 13.04
N ALA A 111 9.41 4.37 13.79
CA ALA A 111 10.57 3.59 13.33
C ALA A 111 10.20 2.14 13.02
N GLN A 112 9.34 1.52 13.83
CA GLN A 112 8.84 0.18 13.56
C GLN A 112 7.99 0.12 12.27
N ALA A 113 7.13 1.12 12.03
CA ALA A 113 6.32 1.20 10.82
C ALA A 113 7.18 1.39 9.57
N THR A 114 8.18 2.29 9.60
CA THR A 114 9.07 2.55 8.46
C THR A 114 9.98 1.36 8.16
N ASN A 115 10.47 0.67 9.19
CA ASN A 115 11.26 -0.56 9.02
C ASN A 115 10.47 -1.69 8.34
N LEU A 116 9.16 -1.74 8.50
CA LEU A 116 8.34 -2.75 7.83
C LEU A 116 8.34 -2.59 6.31
N ALA A 117 8.36 -1.34 5.83
CA ALA A 117 8.32 -1.03 4.40
C ALA A 117 9.67 -1.26 3.69
N ARG A 118 10.76 -1.47 4.44
CA ARG A 118 12.08 -1.75 3.86
C ARG A 118 12.16 -3.18 3.31
N ILE A 119 12.89 -3.36 2.21
CA ILE A 119 13.28 -4.69 1.73
C ILE A 119 14.30 -5.27 2.72
N PRO A 120 14.14 -6.53 3.17
CA PRO A 120 15.18 -7.22 3.94
C PRO A 120 16.48 -7.31 3.12
N PRO A 121 17.65 -7.01 3.69
CA PRO A 121 18.91 -7.23 2.98
C PRO A 121 19.02 -8.71 2.57
N GLY A 122 19.39 -8.96 1.30
CA GLY A 122 19.51 -10.32 0.73
C GLY A 122 18.25 -10.89 0.07
N SER A 123 17.26 -10.04 -0.29
CA SER A 123 16.10 -10.42 -1.10
C SER A 123 16.40 -10.44 -2.59
#